data_AF-A0A8X6ICK6-F1
#
_entry.id   AF-A0A8X6ICK6-F1
#
_cell.length_a   1.000
_cell.length_b   1.000
_cell.length_c   1.000
_cell.angle_alpha   90.00
_cell.angle_beta   90.00
_cell.angle_gamma   90.00
#
_symmetry.space_group_name_H-M   'P 1'
#
loop_
_entity.id
_entity.type
_entity.pdbx_description
1 polymer ?
#
loop_
_entity_poly.entity_id
_entity_poly.type
_entity_poly.pdbx_seq_one_letter_code
_entity_poly.pdbx_strand_id
1 'polypeptide(L)'
;MAYAEIKKSTLHACWKAVWPDVVESANPRIPLEQEYSQIIELAHSLGGEGFEDLSEADIIEIMADKEICEDELIDMVNITSENESDNETVADGYAHNPFTAKVVREGLELGRKLVNYFQQNDPHLDRALRLQRNITESLNEYEEVYNVLSKNKSQSLITNFISMSRRNEINPNMSTTETASNEIILSSDESEITQTRQRKRAIVESDSDSSLDENTLNV
;
A
#
# COMPACT_ATOMS: atom_id res chain seq x y z
N MET A 1 -30.37 -31.63 -14.62
CA MET A 1 -29.28 -30.66 -14.86
C MET A 1 -29.91 -29.35 -15.31
N ALA A 2 -29.56 -28.21 -14.69
CA ALA A 2 -30.26 -26.93 -14.91
C ALA A 2 -29.46 -25.89 -15.72
N TYR A 3 -28.17 -26.13 -15.96
CA TYR A 3 -27.29 -25.19 -16.66
C TYR A 3 -27.50 -25.17 -18.19
N ALA A 4 -28.03 -26.26 -18.77
CA ALA A 4 -28.15 -26.46 -20.22
C ALA A 4 -29.17 -25.53 -20.92
N GLU A 5 -29.94 -24.73 -20.19
CA GLU A 5 -30.99 -23.86 -20.72
C GLU A 5 -30.64 -22.36 -20.64
N ILE A 6 -29.43 -22.02 -20.16
CA ILE A 6 -28.95 -20.64 -20.08
C ILE A 6 -28.60 -20.10 -21.47
N LYS A 7 -29.30 -19.06 -21.92
CA LYS A 7 -29.07 -18.42 -23.22
C LYS A 7 -27.71 -17.71 -23.24
N LYS A 8 -26.93 -17.86 -24.34
CA LYS A 8 -25.65 -17.14 -24.56
C LYS A 8 -25.79 -15.63 -24.32
N SER A 9 -26.93 -15.02 -24.68
CA SER A 9 -27.23 -13.61 -24.39
C SER A 9 -27.26 -13.25 -22.90
N THR A 10 -27.77 -14.15 -22.05
CA THR A 10 -27.82 -13.95 -20.60
C THR A 10 -26.44 -14.11 -19.99
N LEU A 11 -25.71 -15.15 -20.41
CA LEU A 11 -24.31 -15.37 -20.01
C LEU A 11 -23.43 -14.17 -20.38
N HIS A 12 -23.55 -13.66 -21.61
CA HIS A 12 -22.87 -12.45 -22.07
C HIS A 12 -23.27 -11.21 -21.26
N ALA A 13 -24.54 -11.04 -20.90
CA ALA A 13 -24.98 -9.91 -20.08
C ALA A 13 -24.39 -9.95 -18.66
N CYS A 14 -24.31 -11.13 -18.05
CA CYS A 14 -23.67 -11.33 -16.74
C CYS A 14 -22.17 -11.07 -16.80
N TRP A 15 -21.45 -11.69 -17.75
CA TRP A 15 -20.01 -11.46 -17.91
C TRP A 15 -19.69 -10.01 -18.25
N LYS A 16 -20.50 -9.31 -19.04
CA LYS A 16 -20.25 -7.90 -19.42
C LYS A 16 -20.30 -6.92 -18.23
N ALA A 17 -20.93 -7.31 -17.13
CA ALA A 17 -20.92 -6.53 -15.89
C ALA A 17 -19.66 -6.74 -15.03
N VAL A 18 -18.93 -7.84 -15.25
CA VAL A 18 -17.71 -8.21 -14.50
C VAL A 18 -16.45 -7.93 -15.33
N TRP A 19 -16.46 -8.31 -16.61
CA TRP A 19 -15.38 -8.13 -17.58
C TRP A 19 -15.97 -7.70 -18.93
N PRO A 20 -16.11 -6.38 -19.19
CA PRO A 20 -16.75 -5.87 -20.40
C PRO A 20 -16.07 -6.31 -21.71
N ASP A 21 -14.74 -6.40 -21.70
CA ASP A 21 -13.90 -6.53 -22.90
C ASP A 21 -13.85 -7.96 -23.49
N VAL A 22 -14.03 -8.97 -22.64
CA VAL A 22 -14.06 -10.40 -23.04
C VAL A 22 -15.38 -10.76 -23.75
N VAL A 23 -16.46 -10.01 -23.49
CA VAL A 23 -17.76 -10.26 -24.11
C VAL A 23 -17.81 -9.72 -25.54
N GLU A 24 -17.51 -10.62 -26.48
CA GLU A 24 -17.51 -10.46 -27.94
C GLU A 24 -18.00 -9.09 -28.47
N SER A 25 -17.07 -8.15 -28.57
CA SER A 25 -17.26 -6.92 -29.33
C SER A 25 -17.26 -7.22 -30.83
N ALA A 26 -17.90 -6.38 -31.65
CA ALA A 26 -18.12 -6.63 -33.07
C ALA A 26 -16.87 -6.42 -33.96
N ASN A 27 -15.68 -6.53 -33.40
CA ASN A 27 -14.42 -6.47 -34.13
C ASN A 27 -14.13 -7.84 -34.79
N PRO A 28 -13.61 -7.87 -36.03
CA PRO A 28 -13.09 -9.11 -36.60
C PRO A 28 -11.86 -9.55 -35.78
N ARG A 29 -11.94 -10.71 -35.12
CA ARG A 29 -10.74 -11.39 -34.62
C ARG A 29 -9.88 -11.85 -35.80
N ILE A 30 -8.58 -11.93 -35.59
CA ILE A 30 -7.64 -12.52 -36.54
C ILE A 30 -7.89 -14.05 -36.55
N PRO A 31 -7.69 -14.78 -37.67
CA PRO A 31 -7.73 -16.24 -37.66
C PRO A 31 -6.69 -16.80 -36.69
N LEU A 32 -7.06 -17.80 -35.88
CA LEU A 32 -6.20 -18.34 -34.82
C LEU A 32 -4.88 -18.87 -35.37
N GLU A 33 -4.89 -19.44 -36.57
CA GLU A 33 -3.72 -19.95 -37.30
C GLU A 33 -2.69 -18.83 -37.58
N GLN A 34 -3.16 -17.61 -37.82
CA GLN A 34 -2.31 -16.43 -37.99
C GLN A 34 -1.81 -15.88 -36.64
N GLU A 35 -2.55 -16.06 -35.55
CA GLU A 35 -2.09 -15.73 -34.19
C GLU A 35 -1.02 -16.72 -33.72
N TYR A 36 -1.21 -18.03 -33.93
CA TYR A 36 -0.22 -19.07 -33.60
C TYR A 36 1.09 -18.88 -34.35
N SER A 37 1.03 -18.56 -35.65
CA SER A 37 2.23 -18.26 -36.45
C SER A 37 3.08 -17.12 -35.84
N GLN A 38 2.43 -16.05 -35.37
CA GLN A 38 3.12 -14.92 -34.73
C GLN A 38 3.70 -15.29 -33.36
N ILE A 39 3.04 -16.17 -32.59
CA ILE A 39 3.55 -16.66 -31.29
C ILE A 39 4.83 -17.48 -31.50
N ILE A 40 4.85 -18.37 -32.50
CA ILE A 40 6.03 -19.18 -32.86
C ILE A 40 7.18 -18.28 -33.32
N GLU A 41 6.93 -17.36 -34.26
CA GLU A 41 7.95 -16.40 -34.74
C GLU A 41 8.54 -15.57 -33.59
N LEU A 42 7.71 -15.13 -32.64
CA LEU A 42 8.16 -14.38 -31.46
C LEU A 42 9.02 -15.25 -30.53
N ALA A 43 8.57 -16.46 -30.18
CA ALA A 43 9.32 -17.38 -29.32
C ALA A 43 10.70 -17.72 -29.94
N HIS A 44 10.71 -18.09 -31.22
CA HIS A 44 11.94 -18.39 -31.98
C HIS A 44 12.87 -17.17 -32.08
N SER A 45 12.33 -15.95 -32.11
CA SER A 45 13.13 -14.70 -32.14
C SER A 45 13.75 -14.33 -30.79
N LEU A 46 13.16 -14.77 -29.67
CA LEU A 46 13.68 -14.59 -28.33
C LEU A 46 14.73 -15.66 -27.99
N GLY A 47 14.50 -16.90 -28.43
CA GLY A 47 15.39 -18.04 -28.26
C GLY A 47 15.46 -18.58 -26.82
N GLY A 48 16.20 -19.67 -26.63
CA GLY A 48 16.31 -20.37 -25.35
C GLY A 48 15.63 -21.73 -25.30
N GLU A 49 15.95 -22.48 -24.24
CA GLU A 49 15.46 -23.84 -24.00
C GLU A 49 13.93 -23.86 -23.85
N GLY A 50 13.24 -24.65 -24.69
CA GLY A 50 11.77 -24.71 -24.76
C GLY A 50 11.11 -23.66 -25.67
N PHE A 51 11.88 -22.75 -26.30
CA PHE A 51 11.37 -21.78 -27.29
C PHE A 51 11.89 -22.01 -28.71
N GLU A 52 13.07 -22.63 -28.88
CA GLU A 52 13.63 -22.95 -30.20
C GLU A 52 12.94 -24.15 -30.89
N ASP A 53 12.24 -24.96 -30.11
CA ASP A 53 11.52 -26.18 -30.53
C ASP A 53 9.98 -26.03 -30.51
N LEU A 54 9.45 -24.90 -30.02
CA LEU A 54 8.01 -24.63 -29.94
C LEU A 54 7.33 -24.71 -31.31
N SER A 55 6.28 -25.53 -31.43
CA SER A 55 5.52 -25.75 -32.65
C SER A 55 4.04 -25.37 -32.52
N GLU A 56 3.34 -25.34 -33.66
CA GLU A 56 1.88 -25.11 -33.72
C GLU A 56 1.09 -26.20 -32.96
N ALA A 57 1.60 -27.43 -32.92
CA ALA A 57 0.94 -28.53 -32.20
C ALA A 57 0.92 -28.29 -30.68
N ASP A 58 2.02 -27.77 -30.13
CA ASP A 58 2.13 -27.48 -28.69
C ASP A 58 1.21 -26.32 -28.29
N ILE A 59 1.10 -25.30 -29.14
CA ILE A 59 0.16 -24.18 -28.95
C ILE A 59 -1.29 -24.69 -29.03
N ILE A 60 -1.61 -25.61 -29.95
CA ILE A 60 -2.93 -26.24 -30.06
C ILE A 60 -3.24 -27.11 -28.83
N GLU A 61 -2.26 -27.82 -28.26
CA GLU A 61 -2.44 -28.57 -27.00
C GLU A 61 -2.70 -27.64 -25.81
N ILE A 62 -1.94 -26.54 -25.70
CA ILE A 62 -2.11 -25.52 -24.64
C ILE A 62 -3.46 -24.78 -24.78
N MET A 63 -3.92 -24.54 -26.00
CA MET A 63 -5.19 -23.85 -26.30
C MET A 63 -6.41 -24.78 -26.36
N ALA A 64 -6.25 -26.08 -26.12
CA ALA A 64 -7.37 -27.01 -26.08
C ALA A 64 -8.22 -26.80 -24.82
N ASP A 65 -9.55 -26.77 -24.98
CA ASP A 65 -10.51 -26.68 -23.87
C ASP A 65 -10.44 -27.91 -22.96
N LYS A 66 -9.52 -27.92 -21.99
CA LYS A 66 -9.44 -28.93 -20.94
C LYS A 66 -10.53 -28.66 -19.88
N GLU A 67 -11.41 -29.64 -19.66
CA GLU A 67 -12.37 -29.59 -18.55
C GLU A 67 -11.63 -29.78 -17.21
N ILE A 68 -11.42 -28.68 -16.48
CA ILE A 68 -10.78 -28.65 -15.16
C ILE A 68 -11.77 -29.13 -14.10
N CYS A 69 -11.39 -30.13 -13.30
CA CYS A 69 -12.25 -30.64 -12.23
C CYS A 69 -12.14 -29.83 -10.91
N GLU A 70 -13.02 -30.11 -9.95
CA GLU A 70 -13.03 -29.42 -8.64
C GLU A 70 -11.71 -29.63 -7.87
N ASP A 71 -11.12 -30.82 -7.94
CA ASP A 71 -9.82 -31.11 -7.31
C ASP A 71 -8.68 -30.31 -7.97
N GLU A 72 -8.62 -30.25 -9.32
CA GLU A 72 -7.62 -29.43 -10.04
C GLU A 72 -7.79 -27.92 -9.79
N LEU A 73 -9.02 -27.43 -9.59
CA LEU A 73 -9.28 -26.05 -9.17
C LEU A 73 -8.75 -25.78 -7.76
N ILE A 74 -8.93 -26.72 -6.83
CA ILE A 74 -8.39 -26.63 -5.47
C ILE A 74 -6.86 -26.63 -5.49
N ASP A 75 -6.26 -27.54 -6.26
CA ASP A 75 -4.80 -27.64 -6.39
C ASP A 75 -4.19 -26.37 -7.01
N MET A 76 -4.80 -25.78 -8.04
CA MET A 76 -4.33 -24.48 -8.57
C MET A 76 -4.42 -23.35 -7.55
N VAL A 77 -5.49 -23.29 -6.74
CA VAL A 77 -5.62 -22.28 -5.67
C VAL A 77 -4.57 -22.49 -4.58
N ASN A 78 -4.31 -23.75 -4.20
CA ASN A 78 -3.25 -24.11 -3.26
C ASN A 78 -1.88 -23.73 -3.83
N ILE A 79 -1.56 -24.07 -5.09
CA ILE A 79 -0.31 -23.69 -5.77
C ILE A 79 -0.13 -22.16 -5.79
N THR A 80 -1.18 -21.38 -6.06
CA THR A 80 -1.07 -19.90 -5.97
C THR A 80 -0.85 -19.39 -4.54
N SER A 81 -1.23 -20.16 -3.52
CA SER A 81 -1.00 -19.83 -2.10
C SER A 81 0.37 -20.32 -1.61
N GLU A 82 0.87 -21.43 -2.15
CA GLU A 82 2.18 -22.02 -1.83
C GLU A 82 3.32 -21.31 -2.58
N ASN A 83 3.05 -20.75 -3.77
CA ASN A 83 3.96 -19.84 -4.47
C ASN A 83 4.11 -18.46 -3.79
N GLU A 84 3.24 -18.09 -2.83
CA GLU A 84 3.50 -16.99 -1.88
C GLU A 84 4.33 -17.44 -0.65
N SER A 85 4.56 -18.76 -0.48
CA SER A 85 5.04 -19.35 0.78
C SER A 85 6.38 -20.09 0.71
N ASP A 86 6.79 -20.69 -0.40
CA ASP A 86 8.14 -21.31 -0.49
C ASP A 86 8.76 -21.31 -1.89
N ASN A 87 10.09 -21.48 -1.94
CA ASN A 87 10.93 -21.13 -3.09
C ASN A 87 11.82 -22.32 -3.50
N GLU A 88 11.63 -22.87 -4.72
CA GLU A 88 12.50 -23.93 -5.23
C GLU A 88 13.68 -23.36 -6.03
N THR A 89 14.89 -23.85 -5.73
CA THR A 89 16.15 -23.20 -6.13
C THR A 89 16.70 -23.71 -7.46
N VAL A 90 16.65 -22.86 -8.48
CA VAL A 90 17.74 -22.82 -9.48
C VAL A 90 18.90 -21.99 -8.94
N ALA A 91 20.13 -22.41 -9.23
CA ALA A 91 21.33 -21.89 -8.57
C ALA A 91 21.89 -20.62 -9.25
N ASP A 92 21.38 -19.44 -8.87
CA ASP A 92 22.11 -18.18 -9.00
C ASP A 92 22.15 -17.41 -7.66
N GLY A 93 23.19 -16.61 -7.44
CA GLY A 93 23.63 -16.10 -6.14
C GLY A 93 22.77 -15.00 -5.49
N TYR A 94 21.56 -14.74 -6.00
CA TYR A 94 20.70 -13.66 -5.51
C TYR A 94 19.85 -14.12 -4.33
N ALA A 95 20.41 -14.00 -3.13
CA ALA A 95 19.63 -14.09 -1.89
C ALA A 95 18.50 -13.03 -1.91
N HIS A 96 17.27 -13.49 -2.19
CA HIS A 96 16.08 -12.64 -2.19
C HIS A 96 15.82 -12.14 -0.77
N ASN A 97 16.31 -10.94 -0.46
CA ASN A 97 16.11 -10.31 0.84
C ASN A 97 14.69 -9.74 0.88
N PRO A 98 13.74 -10.37 1.63
CA PRO A 98 12.33 -10.00 1.52
C PRO A 98 12.09 -8.57 2.04
N PHE A 99 11.18 -7.86 1.38
CA PHE A 99 10.85 -6.46 1.66
C PHE A 99 10.05 -6.31 2.96
N THR A 100 10.75 -6.50 4.08
CA THR A 100 10.17 -6.54 5.43
C THR A 100 10.24 -5.19 6.14
N ALA A 101 9.42 -5.01 7.18
CA ALA A 101 9.51 -3.86 8.10
C ALA A 101 10.93 -3.61 8.67
N LYS A 102 11.82 -4.62 8.74
CA LYS A 102 13.22 -4.42 9.13
C LYS A 102 13.97 -3.62 8.04
N VAL A 103 13.87 -4.07 6.79
CA VAL A 103 14.52 -3.44 5.63
C VAL A 103 14.00 -2.02 5.43
N VAL A 104 12.68 -1.80 5.51
CA VAL A 104 12.09 -0.45 5.38
C VAL A 104 12.58 0.49 6.48
N ARG A 105 12.65 0.03 7.73
CA ARG A 105 13.19 0.82 8.85
C ARG A 105 14.67 1.16 8.67
N GLU A 106 15.46 0.23 8.14
CA GLU A 106 16.88 0.42 7.86
C GLU A 106 17.09 1.45 6.75
N GLY A 107 16.29 1.42 5.67
CA GLY A 107 16.24 2.45 4.63
C GLY A 107 15.85 3.83 5.18
N LEU A 108 14.81 3.90 6.02
CA LEU A 108 14.39 5.12 6.72
C LEU A 108 15.48 5.69 7.65
N GLU A 109 16.34 4.85 8.23
CA GLU A 109 17.47 5.30 9.05
C GLU A 109 18.64 5.80 8.17
N LEU A 110 18.95 5.09 7.07
CA LEU A 110 19.97 5.49 6.10
C LEU A 110 19.63 6.82 5.42
N GLY A 111 18.38 7.04 5.03
CA GLY A 111 17.92 8.31 4.45
C GLY A 111 18.08 9.49 5.41
N ARG A 112 17.76 9.33 6.69
CA ARG A 112 17.98 10.36 7.71
C ARG A 112 19.47 10.61 7.98
N LYS A 113 20.32 9.58 7.95
CA LYS A 113 21.79 9.74 8.02
C LYS A 113 22.33 10.54 6.83
N LEU A 114 21.84 10.28 5.62
CA LEU A 114 22.23 10.98 4.39
C LEU A 114 21.89 12.47 4.45
N VAL A 115 20.66 12.81 4.89
CA VAL A 115 20.23 14.20 5.10
C VAL A 115 21.13 14.91 6.13
N ASN A 116 21.33 14.29 7.31
CA ASN A 116 22.16 14.86 8.37
C ASN A 116 23.61 15.08 7.93
N TYR A 117 24.15 14.19 7.09
CA TYR A 117 25.51 14.33 6.55
C TYR A 117 25.64 15.57 5.65
N PHE A 118 24.74 15.77 4.69
CA PHE A 118 24.79 16.93 3.81
C PHE A 118 24.47 18.25 4.53
N GLN A 119 23.56 18.26 5.52
CA GLN A 119 23.34 19.43 6.38
C GLN A 119 24.61 19.90 7.12
N GLN A 120 25.52 18.99 7.46
CA GLN A 120 26.75 19.29 8.20
C GLN A 120 27.95 19.58 7.30
N ASN A 121 27.96 19.08 6.06
CA ASN A 121 29.14 19.06 5.19
C ASN A 121 28.98 19.83 3.86
N ASP A 122 27.77 20.26 3.47
CA ASP A 122 27.56 21.06 2.26
C ASP A 122 27.72 22.58 2.56
N PRO A 123 28.68 23.29 1.94
CA PRO A 123 28.81 24.74 2.09
C PRO A 123 27.61 25.54 1.54
N HIS A 124 26.77 24.94 0.69
CA HIS A 124 25.59 25.57 0.10
C HIS A 124 24.31 25.15 0.84
N LEU A 125 23.95 25.89 1.89
CA LEU A 125 22.77 25.63 2.72
C LEU A 125 21.49 25.41 1.89
N ASP A 126 21.21 26.24 0.89
CA ASP A 126 20.00 26.08 0.05
C ASP A 126 19.98 24.77 -0.74
N ARG A 127 21.15 24.22 -1.09
CA ARG A 127 21.27 22.92 -1.76
C ARG A 127 21.00 21.78 -0.77
N ALA A 128 21.58 21.85 0.43
CA ALA A 128 21.31 20.90 1.51
C ALA A 128 19.83 20.90 1.92
N LEU A 129 19.19 22.07 2.01
CA LEU A 129 17.76 22.20 2.35
C LEU A 129 16.84 21.65 1.24
N ARG A 130 17.17 21.87 -0.04
CA ARG A 130 16.45 21.23 -1.16
C ARG A 130 16.60 19.71 -1.12
N LEU A 131 17.81 19.20 -0.88
CA LEU A 131 18.07 17.76 -0.76
C LEU A 131 17.31 17.15 0.44
N GLN A 132 17.35 17.81 1.60
CA GLN A 132 16.59 17.43 2.79
C GLN A 132 15.09 17.30 2.50
N ARG A 133 14.49 18.33 1.89
CA ARG A 133 13.08 18.34 1.55
C ARG A 133 12.76 17.14 0.66
N ASN A 134 13.42 17.02 -0.48
CA ASN A 134 13.14 15.98 -1.46
C ASN A 134 13.28 14.57 -0.86
N ILE A 135 14.34 14.31 -0.07
CA ILE A 135 14.50 13.02 0.61
C ILE A 135 13.39 12.80 1.64
N THR A 136 13.03 13.80 2.44
CA THR A 136 11.99 13.65 3.47
C THR A 136 10.60 13.43 2.85
N GLU A 137 10.31 14.08 1.72
CA GLU A 137 9.11 13.90 0.90
C GLU A 137 9.02 12.43 0.42
N SER A 138 10.10 11.87 -0.17
CA SER A 138 10.14 10.46 -0.56
C SER A 138 10.19 9.44 0.60
N LEU A 139 10.80 9.78 1.74
CA LEU A 139 10.84 8.88 2.90
C LEU A 139 9.46 8.74 3.58
N ASN A 140 8.57 9.73 3.45
CA ASN A 140 7.23 9.66 4.04
C ASN A 140 6.41 8.48 3.50
N GLU A 141 6.51 8.19 2.20
CA GLU A 141 5.90 7.01 1.57
C GLU A 141 6.32 5.71 2.26
N TYR A 142 7.61 5.59 2.60
CA TYR A 142 8.16 4.45 3.33
C TYR A 142 7.79 4.42 4.82
N GLU A 143 7.46 5.56 5.46
CA GLU A 143 6.89 5.57 6.81
C GLU A 143 5.48 4.96 6.83
N GLU A 144 4.66 5.23 5.81
CA GLU A 144 3.33 4.60 5.67
C GLU A 144 3.45 3.08 5.45
N VAL A 145 4.34 2.64 4.54
CA VAL A 145 4.66 1.22 4.32
C VAL A 145 5.16 0.55 5.60
N TYR A 146 6.07 1.18 6.34
CA TYR A 146 6.56 0.64 7.62
C TYR A 146 5.44 0.47 8.65
N ASN A 147 4.49 1.40 8.70
CA ASN A 147 3.34 1.33 9.60
C ASN A 147 2.41 0.14 9.26
N VAL A 148 2.16 -0.14 7.98
CA VAL A 148 1.39 -1.33 7.55
C VAL A 148 2.12 -2.63 7.92
N LEU A 149 3.38 -2.77 7.49
CA LEU A 149 4.20 -3.97 7.74
C LEU A 149 4.50 -4.22 9.22
N SER A 150 4.36 -3.20 10.07
CA SER A 150 4.48 -3.34 11.54
C SER A 150 3.17 -3.72 12.22
N LYS A 151 2.02 -3.18 11.77
CA LYS A 151 0.69 -3.51 12.33
C LYS A 151 0.25 -4.94 12.03
N ASN A 152 0.56 -5.47 10.84
CA ASN A 152 0.15 -6.83 10.48
C ASN A 152 0.73 -7.91 11.43
N LYS A 153 1.87 -7.62 12.08
CA LYS A 153 2.50 -8.49 13.08
C LYS A 153 1.77 -8.58 14.43
N SER A 154 0.75 -7.76 14.65
CA SER A 154 -0.04 -7.75 15.91
C SER A 154 -1.40 -8.45 15.79
N GLN A 155 -1.72 -9.08 14.67
CA GLN A 155 -2.90 -9.96 14.58
C GLN A 155 -2.66 -11.21 15.44
N SER A 156 -3.35 -11.31 16.57
CA SER A 156 -3.28 -12.49 17.44
C SER A 156 -4.02 -13.66 16.81
N LEU A 157 -3.34 -14.80 16.63
CA LEU A 157 -3.96 -16.05 16.17
C LEU A 157 -5.20 -16.40 17.01
N ILE A 158 -6.25 -16.92 16.37
CA ILE A 158 -7.53 -17.32 17.01
C ILE A 158 -7.31 -18.31 18.17
N THR A 159 -6.27 -19.14 18.09
CA THR A 159 -5.83 -20.03 19.16
C THR A 159 -5.56 -19.31 20.50
N ASN A 160 -5.08 -18.06 20.48
CA ASN A 160 -4.87 -17.25 21.68
C ASN A 160 -6.21 -16.94 22.37
N PHE A 161 -7.24 -16.57 21.59
CA PHE A 161 -8.59 -16.31 22.11
C PHE A 161 -9.20 -17.58 22.73
N ILE A 162 -9.12 -18.71 22.03
CA ILE A 162 -9.61 -20.02 22.54
C ILE A 162 -8.85 -20.45 23.82
N SER A 163 -7.56 -20.10 23.94
CA SER A 163 -6.78 -20.32 25.17
C SER A 163 -7.23 -19.44 26.34
N MET A 164 -7.85 -18.28 26.06
CA MET A 164 -8.32 -17.31 27.04
C MET A 164 -9.68 -17.75 27.60
N SER A 165 -10.63 -18.12 26.73
CA SER A 165 -11.96 -18.60 27.13
C SER A 165 -11.87 -19.82 28.06
N ARG A 166 -11.05 -20.83 27.70
CA ARG A 166 -10.83 -22.03 28.52
C ARG A 166 -10.16 -21.79 29.87
N ARG A 167 -9.58 -20.61 30.12
CA ARG A 167 -9.09 -20.21 31.45
C ARG A 167 -10.19 -19.57 32.31
N ASN A 168 -11.19 -18.95 31.71
CA ASN A 168 -12.30 -18.32 32.44
C ASN A 168 -13.38 -19.33 32.87
N GLU A 169 -13.60 -20.39 32.09
CA GLU A 169 -14.59 -21.44 32.38
C GLU A 169 -14.30 -22.28 33.64
N ILE A 170 -13.07 -22.21 34.18
CA ILE A 170 -12.60 -23.05 35.28
C ILE A 170 -12.89 -22.45 36.68
N ASN A 171 -13.38 -21.21 36.79
CA ASN A 171 -13.47 -20.51 38.08
C ASN A 171 -14.86 -19.89 38.42
N PRO A 172 -15.88 -20.70 38.78
CA PRO A 172 -17.21 -20.21 39.16
C PRO A 172 -17.39 -20.03 40.68
N ASN A 173 -17.34 -18.78 41.15
CA ASN A 173 -17.93 -18.33 42.43
C ASN A 173 -18.13 -16.79 42.36
N MET A 174 -19.31 -16.28 42.02
CA MET A 174 -20.47 -16.06 42.92
C MET A 174 -20.17 -15.17 44.14
N SER A 175 -20.60 -13.90 44.09
CA SER A 175 -21.79 -13.46 44.83
C SER A 175 -22.31 -12.09 44.34
N THR A 176 -23.56 -11.75 44.67
CA THR A 176 -24.31 -10.56 44.22
C THR A 176 -24.97 -9.82 45.38
N THR A 177 -24.98 -8.48 45.32
CA THR A 177 -26.02 -7.55 45.84
C THR A 177 -25.83 -6.22 45.09
N GLU A 178 -26.82 -5.59 44.44
CA GLU A 178 -28.12 -5.02 44.86
C GLU A 178 -28.07 -3.56 45.37
N THR A 179 -29.19 -2.85 45.23
CA THR A 179 -29.24 -1.38 45.09
C THR A 179 -30.27 -0.73 46.01
N ALA A 180 -29.90 0.38 46.67
CA ALA A 180 -30.86 1.41 47.13
C ALA A 180 -30.18 2.77 47.45
N SER A 181 -30.85 3.85 47.05
CA SER A 181 -31.08 5.16 47.74
C SER A 181 -30.11 5.67 48.83
N ASN A 182 -29.78 6.97 48.93
CA ASN A 182 -30.26 8.22 48.27
C ASN A 182 -29.10 9.28 48.36
N GLU A 183 -29.19 10.60 48.15
CA GLU A 183 -30.28 11.60 48.08
C GLU A 183 -29.90 12.77 47.12
N ILE A 184 -30.40 14.00 47.32
CA ILE A 184 -30.12 15.20 46.50
C ILE A 184 -29.76 16.41 47.39
N ILE A 185 -28.68 17.14 47.05
CA ILE A 185 -28.48 18.55 47.43
C ILE A 185 -28.02 19.32 46.18
N LEU A 186 -28.61 20.50 45.94
CA LEU A 186 -28.22 21.41 44.87
C LEU A 186 -27.11 22.37 45.32
N SER A 187 -26.19 22.72 44.41
CA SER A 187 -25.85 24.14 44.18
C SER A 187 -25.29 24.34 42.78
N SER A 188 -25.68 25.44 42.15
CA SER A 188 -24.90 26.11 41.11
C SER A 188 -23.90 27.07 41.76
N ASP A 189 -22.82 27.40 41.04
CA ASP A 189 -22.04 28.66 41.01
C ASP A 189 -20.56 28.34 40.69
N GLU A 190 -20.04 28.82 39.55
CA GLU A 190 -19.46 30.16 39.31
C GLU A 190 -18.07 30.32 39.98
N SER A 191 -17.01 30.25 39.16
CA SER A 191 -15.68 30.87 39.37
C SER A 191 -14.71 30.51 38.23
N GLU A 192 -14.79 31.34 37.19
CA GLU A 192 -13.66 32.01 36.52
C GLU A 192 -12.24 31.41 36.56
N ILE A 193 -11.68 31.12 35.38
CA ILE A 193 -10.24 31.32 35.11
C ILE A 193 -10.09 32.30 33.93
N THR A 194 -10.06 33.57 34.32
CA THR A 194 -9.67 34.79 33.61
C THR A 194 -9.04 34.68 32.20
N GLN A 195 -9.67 35.31 31.20
CA GLN A 195 -8.98 35.84 30.02
C GLN A 195 -8.46 37.26 30.27
N THR A 196 -7.15 37.50 30.32
CA THR A 196 -6.57 38.83 30.02
C THR A 196 -5.15 38.74 29.46
N ARG A 197 -4.89 39.37 28.29
CA ARG A 197 -4.05 40.58 28.19
C ARG A 197 -4.00 41.20 26.78
N GLN A 198 -4.92 42.15 26.55
CA GLN A 198 -4.68 43.42 25.85
C GLN A 198 -4.09 43.43 24.42
N ARG A 199 -4.94 43.70 23.42
CA ARG A 199 -4.56 44.49 22.23
C ARG A 199 -4.47 45.98 22.61
N LYS A 200 -3.51 46.71 22.03
CA LYS A 200 -3.65 48.15 21.73
C LYS A 200 -3.01 48.47 20.37
N ARG A 201 -3.71 49.25 19.53
CA ARG A 201 -3.13 50.01 18.41
C ARG A 201 -2.82 51.43 18.91
N ALA A 202 -1.85 52.08 18.29
CA ALA A 202 -1.75 53.53 18.20
C ALA A 202 -1.27 53.89 16.78
N ILE A 203 -1.76 55.00 16.25
CA ILE A 203 -1.30 55.62 14.99
C ILE A 203 -0.92 57.05 15.38
N VAL A 204 0.26 57.50 14.94
CA VAL A 204 0.63 58.92 14.90
C VAL A 204 1.46 59.14 13.64
N GLU A 205 0.95 59.97 12.73
CA GLU A 205 1.73 60.64 11.70
C GLU A 205 2.14 62.02 12.24
N SER A 206 3.34 62.50 11.91
CA SER A 206 3.67 63.93 11.84
C SER A 206 4.97 64.09 11.06
N ASP A 207 4.95 64.84 9.96
CA ASP A 207 6.18 65.27 9.28
C ASP A 207 6.92 66.36 10.07
N SER A 208 8.21 66.52 9.80
CA SER A 208 8.89 67.81 9.87
C SER A 208 10.11 67.79 8.95
N ASP A 209 10.06 68.58 7.89
CA ASP A 209 11.12 68.80 6.91
C ASP A 209 12.12 69.87 7.40
N SER A 210 13.40 69.68 7.09
CA SER A 210 14.40 70.75 7.01
C SER A 210 15.61 70.30 6.19
N SER A 211 15.95 71.06 5.15
CA SER A 211 16.94 70.73 4.12
C SER A 211 18.38 71.22 4.40
N LEU A 212 19.26 71.00 3.41
CA LEU A 212 20.66 71.48 3.27
C LEU A 212 21.73 70.58 3.96
N ASP A 213 22.93 70.37 3.41
CA ASP A 213 23.58 71.02 2.25
C ASP A 213 24.52 70.08 1.43
N GLU A 214 25.11 70.60 0.35
CA GLU A 214 25.99 69.87 -0.59
C GLU A 214 27.35 69.41 0.00
N ASN A 215 27.91 68.27 -0.48
CA ASN A 215 29.22 68.27 -1.17
C ASN A 215 29.66 66.97 -1.87
N THR A 216 29.91 67.10 -3.17
CA THR A 216 31.10 66.68 -3.94
C THR A 216 32.09 65.64 -3.38
N LEU A 217 32.30 64.52 -4.10
CA LEU A 217 33.60 64.19 -4.73
C LEU A 217 33.55 62.91 -5.61
N ASN A 218 34.15 62.99 -6.80
CA ASN A 218 34.48 61.83 -7.64
C ASN A 218 35.84 61.24 -7.25
N VAL A 219 35.98 59.90 -7.36
CA VAL A 219 37.16 59.22 -7.93
C VAL A 219 36.66 58.07 -8.79
#